data_AF-A0A815BAI0-F1
#
_entry.id   AF-A0A815BAI0-F1
#
_cell.length_a   1.000
_cell.length_b   1.000
_cell.length_c   1.000
_cell.angle_alpha   90.00
_cell.angle_beta   90.00
_cell.angle_gamma   90.00
#
_symmetry.space_group_name_H-M   'P 1'
#
loop_
_entity.id
_entity.type
_entity.pdbx_description
1 polymer ?
#
loop_
_entity_poly.entity_id
_entity_poly.type
_entity_poly.pdbx_seq_one_letter_code
_entity_poly.pdbx_strand_id
1 'polypeptide(L)'
;MERAQHIRNECLKKHVPGLLHRLWPTLLYVSTAIGSTFHMYKADIQFYCGERLPLINSPAYGASEGFFGVIASIHTDEYFLLPTHAFFEFIKEEDIQQTQPKTLLISEIEPGHRYELVCTTDVGLVRYRMGDVIICTRFLCRADDLVALPEEPVEIPRVPLISLAYRVGTLLDIFGEKTNEQHVMNAIQQTIRQWREQGIPVDFCEFASYPRLDVFPAKYVIFLELIADQGHKIDTQQFQVLKNTIDAEVEEQLCKLTISQLNYISLYDLSSGSLLLVYVNSFYFILYLL
;
A
#
# COMPACT_ATOMS: atom_id res chain seq x y z
N MET A 1 12.71 27.22 29.50
CA MET A 1 11.28 26.99 29.83
C MET A 1 10.35 27.46 28.71
N GLU A 2 10.64 28.58 28.04
CA GLU A 2 9.83 29.17 26.96
C GLU A 2 9.50 28.20 25.80
N ARG A 3 10.50 27.47 25.26
CA ARG A 3 10.28 26.49 24.19
C ARG A 3 9.33 25.36 24.58
N ALA A 4 9.43 24.85 25.80
CA ALA A 4 8.53 23.81 26.30
C ALA A 4 7.09 24.34 26.42
N GLN A 5 6.93 25.60 26.84
CA GLN A 5 5.61 26.23 26.90
C GLN A 5 5.03 26.44 25.50
N HIS A 6 5.83 26.89 24.53
CA HIS A 6 5.43 27.01 23.12
C HIS A 6 4.91 25.68 22.57
N ILE A 7 5.69 24.60 22.73
CA ILE A 7 5.30 23.26 22.25
C ILE A 7 3.98 22.83 22.89
N ARG A 8 3.81 22.99 24.21
CA ARG A 8 2.54 22.65 24.88
C ARG A 8 1.38 23.47 24.34
N ASN A 9 1.56 24.77 24.16
CA ASN A 9 0.51 25.66 23.64
C ASN A 9 0.09 25.27 22.23
N GLU A 10 1.03 24.83 21.37
CA GLU A 10 0.73 24.36 20.02
C GLU A 10 0.03 23.00 20.02
N CYS A 11 0.48 22.04 20.82
CA CYS A 11 -0.08 20.69 20.87
C CYS A 11 -1.45 20.60 21.58
N LEU A 12 -1.80 21.57 22.44
CA LEU A 12 -3.09 21.62 23.14
C LEU A 12 -4.23 22.23 22.31
N LYS A 13 -3.95 22.69 21.08
CA LYS A 13 -4.98 23.23 20.19
C LYS A 13 -5.88 22.09 19.67
N LYS A 14 -7.20 22.34 19.60
CA LYS A 14 -8.18 21.37 19.09
C LYS A 14 -7.95 20.98 17.62
N HIS A 15 -7.47 21.93 16.82
CA HIS A 15 -7.10 21.69 15.42
C HIS A 15 -5.64 22.07 15.23
N VAL A 16 -4.91 21.20 14.55
CA VAL A 16 -3.46 21.34 14.37
C VAL A 16 -3.02 21.34 12.89
N PRO A 17 -3.76 21.93 11.93
CA PRO A 17 -3.29 22.01 10.54
C PRO A 17 -1.99 22.81 10.50
N GLY A 18 -0.95 22.42 9.77
CA GLY A 18 0.33 23.15 9.75
C GLY A 18 1.12 23.10 11.05
N LEU A 19 0.88 22.10 11.90
CA LEU A 19 1.60 21.90 13.16
C LEU A 19 3.12 21.85 12.96
N LEU A 20 3.58 21.17 11.91
CA LEU A 20 5.01 20.97 11.67
C LEU A 20 5.72 22.31 11.48
N HIS A 21 5.17 23.20 10.67
CA HIS A 21 5.78 24.51 10.46
C HIS A 21 5.69 25.43 11.71
N ARG A 22 4.66 25.29 12.55
CA ARG A 22 4.56 26.05 13.82
C ARG A 22 5.53 25.58 14.89
N LEU A 23 5.77 24.27 14.95
CA LEU A 23 6.76 23.69 15.87
C LEU A 23 8.17 23.93 15.34
N TRP A 24 8.40 23.79 14.05
CA TRP A 24 9.69 23.98 13.39
C TRP A 24 9.59 25.05 12.29
N PRO A 25 9.68 26.35 12.65
CA PRO A 25 9.53 27.45 11.69
C PRO A 25 10.59 27.48 10.58
N THR A 26 11.75 26.86 10.81
CA THR A 26 12.85 26.76 9.85
C THR A 26 12.80 25.49 9.00
N LEU A 27 11.76 24.66 9.15
CA LEU A 27 11.58 23.46 8.35
C LEU A 27 11.25 23.86 6.90
N LEU A 28 12.03 23.36 5.95
CA LEU A 28 11.96 23.78 4.54
C LEU A 28 10.99 22.94 3.71
N TYR A 29 10.92 21.64 3.98
CA TYR A 29 10.02 20.70 3.33
C TYR A 29 9.86 19.43 4.20
N VAL A 30 8.87 18.61 3.87
CA VAL A 30 8.74 17.23 4.36
C VAL A 30 8.95 16.30 3.17
N SER A 31 9.79 15.28 3.33
CA SER A 31 10.05 14.28 2.30
C SER A 31 9.74 12.91 2.84
N THR A 32 8.83 12.18 2.19
CA THR A 32 8.45 10.82 2.55
C THR A 32 7.81 10.11 1.36
N ALA A 33 7.74 8.78 1.40
CA ALA A 33 7.02 8.01 0.39
C ALA A 33 5.52 8.37 0.43
N ILE A 34 5.02 8.93 -0.68
CA ILE A 34 3.60 9.30 -0.88
C ILE A 34 3.09 8.83 -2.26
N GLY A 35 3.85 7.97 -2.93
CA GLY A 35 3.47 7.34 -4.20
C GLY A 35 2.81 5.98 -3.99
N SER A 36 2.12 5.48 -5.03
CA SER A 36 1.39 4.20 -5.02
C SER A 36 0.47 4.05 -3.79
N THR A 37 0.56 2.95 -3.04
CA THR A 37 -0.25 2.65 -1.84
C THR A 37 -0.18 3.78 -0.81
N PHE A 38 0.99 4.36 -0.58
CA PHE A 38 1.18 5.45 0.39
C PHE A 38 0.51 6.78 0.00
N HIS A 39 0.00 6.92 -1.24
CA HIS A 39 -0.77 8.09 -1.63
C HIS A 39 -1.98 8.34 -0.72
N MET A 40 -2.52 7.28 -0.11
CA MET A 40 -3.62 7.34 0.84
C MET A 40 -3.35 8.25 2.06
N TYR A 41 -2.08 8.44 2.44
CA TYR A 41 -1.69 9.31 3.56
C TYR A 41 -1.37 10.75 3.16
N LYS A 42 -1.35 11.06 1.85
CA LYS A 42 -0.89 12.35 1.35
C LYS A 42 -1.69 13.52 1.94
N ALA A 43 -3.02 13.35 2.05
CA ALA A 43 -3.90 14.37 2.63
C ALA A 43 -3.64 14.61 4.12
N ASP A 44 -3.45 13.55 4.91
CA ASP A 44 -3.20 13.65 6.35
C ASP A 44 -1.84 14.29 6.64
N ILE A 45 -0.81 13.89 5.90
CA ILE A 45 0.52 14.50 6.04
C ILE A 45 0.46 15.97 5.60
N GLN A 46 -0.23 16.28 4.49
CA GLN A 46 -0.41 17.65 4.03
C GLN A 46 -1.16 18.50 5.06
N PHE A 47 -2.14 17.93 5.78
CA PHE A 47 -2.83 18.61 6.88
C PHE A 47 -1.83 19.07 7.95
N TYR A 48 -0.89 18.22 8.39
CA TYR A 48 0.13 18.61 9.37
C TYR A 48 1.21 19.56 8.81
N CYS A 49 1.50 19.47 7.51
CA CYS A 49 2.40 20.40 6.82
C CYS A 49 1.77 21.80 6.69
N GLY A 50 0.46 21.86 6.47
CA GLY A 50 -0.26 23.09 6.10
C GLY A 50 0.10 23.56 4.70
N GLU A 51 -0.35 24.75 4.30
CA GLU A 51 -0.15 25.25 2.93
C GLU A 51 1.30 25.70 2.64
N ARG A 52 2.08 26.00 3.67
CA ARG A 52 3.40 26.63 3.52
C ARG A 52 4.55 25.66 3.37
N LEU A 53 4.37 24.42 3.81
CA LEU A 53 5.44 23.43 3.88
C LEU A 53 5.26 22.42 2.74
N PRO A 54 6.12 22.43 1.72
CA PRO A 54 6.04 21.48 0.62
C PRO A 54 6.17 20.04 1.11
N LEU A 55 5.25 19.19 0.67
CA LEU A 55 5.31 17.74 0.83
C LEU A 55 5.87 17.15 -0.47
N ILE A 56 7.06 16.58 -0.37
CA ILE A 56 7.82 16.04 -1.50
C ILE A 56 7.83 14.51 -1.37
N ASN A 57 7.71 13.82 -2.50
CA ASN A 57 7.80 12.37 -2.52
C ASN A 57 9.22 11.88 -2.16
N SER A 58 9.38 10.58 -1.91
CA SER A 58 10.68 9.99 -1.64
C SER A 58 11.70 10.42 -2.71
N PRO A 59 12.91 10.87 -2.34
CA PRO A 59 13.91 11.29 -3.30
C PRO A 59 14.41 10.12 -4.17
N ALA A 60 14.07 8.91 -3.75
CA ALA A 60 14.67 7.66 -4.12
C ALA A 60 13.58 6.61 -4.37
N TYR A 61 13.58 6.01 -5.57
CA TYR A 61 12.92 4.75 -5.85
C TYR A 61 13.94 3.62 -5.69
N GLY A 62 13.75 2.79 -4.67
CA GLY A 62 14.62 1.66 -4.38
C GLY A 62 13.85 0.52 -3.72
N ALA A 63 14.47 -0.65 -3.73
CA ALA A 63 14.01 -1.86 -3.05
C ALA A 63 15.22 -2.62 -2.49
N SER A 64 14.98 -3.78 -1.86
CA SER A 64 16.06 -4.63 -1.34
C SER A 64 17.03 -5.09 -2.45
N GLU A 65 16.55 -5.14 -3.69
CA GLU A 65 17.30 -5.52 -4.89
C GLU A 65 18.22 -4.40 -5.42
N GLY A 66 18.04 -3.16 -4.97
CA GLY A 66 18.90 -2.04 -5.36
C GLY A 66 18.20 -0.69 -5.43
N PHE A 67 18.93 0.28 -5.98
CA PHE A 67 18.47 1.64 -6.19
C PHE A 67 18.19 1.88 -7.68
N PHE A 68 16.96 2.25 -8.03
CA PHE A 68 16.49 2.19 -9.42
C PHE A 68 16.12 3.55 -10.00
N GLY A 69 15.80 4.53 -9.17
CA GLY A 69 15.40 5.84 -9.68
C GLY A 69 15.51 6.99 -8.69
N VAL A 70 15.54 8.20 -9.21
CA VAL A 70 15.53 9.47 -8.45
C VAL A 70 14.31 10.28 -8.82
N ILE A 71 13.75 11.01 -7.85
CA ILE A 71 12.61 11.89 -8.12
C ILE A 71 12.96 12.91 -9.20
N ALA A 72 12.08 13.09 -10.18
CA ALA A 72 12.35 13.99 -11.30
C ALA A 72 12.21 15.46 -10.92
N SER A 73 11.25 15.77 -10.06
CA SER A 73 11.01 17.12 -9.54
C SER A 73 10.40 17.04 -8.16
N ILE A 74 10.69 18.04 -7.33
CA ILE A 74 10.03 18.22 -6.03
C ILE A 74 8.53 18.55 -6.16
N HIS A 75 8.05 18.82 -7.37
CA HIS A 75 6.65 19.15 -7.67
C HIS A 75 5.86 17.98 -8.27
N THR A 76 6.51 16.83 -8.52
CA THR A 76 5.89 15.68 -9.20
C THR A 76 6.13 14.39 -8.43
N ASP A 77 5.28 13.39 -8.64
CA ASP A 77 5.48 12.03 -8.13
C ASP A 77 6.23 11.12 -9.14
N GLU A 78 6.87 11.72 -10.15
CA GLU A 78 7.60 11.06 -11.22
C GLU A 78 9.06 10.80 -10.85
N TYR A 79 9.63 9.70 -11.37
CA TYR A 79 11.02 9.31 -11.18
C TYR A 79 11.73 9.15 -12.52
N PHE A 80 13.02 9.49 -12.55
CA PHE A 80 13.95 9.03 -13.56
C PHE A 80 14.45 7.64 -13.17
N LEU A 81 14.40 6.68 -14.10
CA LEU A 81 15.15 5.44 -13.93
C LEU A 81 16.64 5.68 -14.14
N LEU A 82 17.47 4.91 -13.44
CA LEU A 82 18.92 5.01 -13.48
C LEU A 82 19.53 3.83 -14.28
N PRO A 83 19.61 3.92 -15.62
CA PRO A 83 20.11 2.82 -16.46
C PRO A 83 21.59 2.50 -16.22
N THR A 84 22.31 3.36 -15.50
CA THR A 84 23.69 3.11 -15.06
C THR A 84 23.78 2.16 -13.86
N HIS A 85 22.69 1.96 -13.12
CA HIS A 85 22.64 1.08 -11.93
C HIS A 85 22.03 -0.28 -12.22
N ALA A 86 21.11 -0.38 -13.18
CA ALA A 86 20.54 -1.64 -13.63
C ALA A 86 20.15 -1.55 -15.09
N PHE A 87 20.15 -2.70 -15.77
CA PHE A 87 19.50 -2.83 -17.06
C PHE A 87 18.01 -3.12 -16.85
N PHE A 88 17.15 -2.32 -17.47
CA PHE A 88 15.70 -2.41 -17.31
C PHE A 88 15.01 -2.98 -18.54
N GLU A 89 14.13 -3.94 -18.28
CA GLU A 89 13.17 -4.52 -19.21
C GLU A 89 11.76 -4.27 -18.67
N PHE A 90 10.76 -4.28 -19.56
CA PHE A 90 9.38 -3.93 -19.23
C PHE A 90 8.41 -4.97 -19.79
N ILE A 91 7.59 -5.56 -18.93
CA ILE A 91 6.51 -6.47 -19.34
C ILE A 91 5.22 -5.67 -19.37
N LYS A 92 4.44 -5.71 -20.45
CA LYS A 92 3.13 -5.03 -20.49
C LYS A 92 2.20 -5.59 -19.41
N GLU A 93 1.36 -4.73 -18.83
CA GLU A 93 0.42 -5.12 -17.76
C GLU A 93 -0.45 -6.34 -18.15
N GLU A 94 -0.91 -6.40 -19.40
CA GLU A 94 -1.71 -7.51 -19.95
C GLU A 94 -0.95 -8.85 -20.06
N ASP A 95 0.39 -8.80 -20.11
CA ASP A 95 1.24 -9.96 -20.30
C ASP A 95 1.84 -10.49 -18.96
N ILE A 96 1.64 -9.78 -17.84
CA ILE A 96 2.24 -10.11 -16.53
C ILE A 96 2.00 -11.58 -16.12
N GLN A 97 0.81 -12.13 -16.41
CA GLN A 97 0.44 -13.49 -15.99
C GLN A 97 1.00 -14.59 -16.91
N GLN A 98 1.66 -14.23 -18.02
CA GLN A 98 2.26 -15.21 -18.91
C GLN A 98 3.51 -15.85 -18.26
N THR A 99 3.74 -17.13 -18.57
CA THR A 99 4.92 -17.86 -18.06
C THR A 99 6.23 -17.30 -18.61
N GLN A 100 6.23 -16.85 -19.86
CA GLN A 100 7.39 -16.25 -20.54
C GLN A 100 6.94 -15.01 -21.32
N PRO A 101 6.66 -13.90 -20.63
CA PRO A 101 6.19 -12.69 -21.30
C PRO A 101 7.30 -12.10 -22.16
N LYS A 102 6.90 -11.47 -23.26
CA LYS A 102 7.81 -10.63 -24.05
C LYS A 102 8.17 -9.39 -23.22
N THR A 103 9.44 -9.06 -23.20
CA THR A 103 9.93 -7.82 -22.61
C THR A 103 10.18 -6.76 -23.68
N LEU A 104 9.99 -5.51 -23.28
CA LEU A 104 10.31 -4.32 -24.04
C LEU A 104 11.52 -3.64 -23.41
N LEU A 105 12.31 -2.95 -24.22
CA LEU A 105 13.38 -2.07 -23.79
C LEU A 105 12.83 -0.71 -23.34
N ILE A 106 13.65 0.05 -22.62
CA ILE A 106 13.30 1.40 -22.14
C ILE A 106 12.87 2.37 -23.26
N SER A 107 13.36 2.17 -24.49
CA SER A 107 12.99 2.95 -25.66
C SER A 107 11.67 2.52 -26.32
N GLU A 108 11.16 1.35 -25.96
CA GLU A 108 9.97 0.74 -26.58
C GLU A 108 8.69 0.96 -25.78
N ILE A 109 8.78 1.45 -24.54
CA ILE A 109 7.61 1.79 -23.73
C ILE A 109 6.95 3.08 -24.20
N GLU A 110 5.66 3.20 -23.92
CA GLU A 110 4.80 4.30 -24.36
C GLU A 110 4.14 5.03 -23.18
N PRO A 111 3.97 6.36 -23.26
CA PRO A 111 3.28 7.14 -22.22
C PRO A 111 1.84 6.65 -22.00
N GLY A 112 1.36 6.77 -20.77
CA GLY A 112 0.03 6.34 -20.34
C GLY A 112 -0.15 4.84 -20.13
N HIS A 113 0.84 4.02 -20.53
CA HIS A 113 0.78 2.57 -20.40
C HIS A 113 1.50 2.08 -19.15
N ARG A 114 1.08 0.91 -18.69
CA ARG A 114 1.60 0.25 -17.49
C ARG A 114 2.46 -0.95 -17.83
N TYR A 115 3.52 -1.10 -17.06
CA TYR A 115 4.51 -2.15 -17.25
C TYR A 115 5.00 -2.68 -15.92
N GLU A 116 5.18 -3.99 -15.79
CA GLU A 116 5.98 -4.54 -14.70
C GLU A 116 7.46 -4.34 -15.01
N LEU A 117 8.19 -3.86 -14.01
CA LEU A 117 9.62 -3.64 -14.09
C LEU A 117 10.39 -4.95 -13.93
N VAL A 118 11.29 -5.22 -14.86
CA VAL A 118 12.25 -6.32 -14.80
C VAL A 118 13.64 -5.71 -14.78
N CYS A 119 14.51 -6.17 -13.86
CA CYS A 119 15.85 -5.63 -13.71
C CYS A 119 16.92 -6.72 -13.86
N THR A 120 18.05 -6.32 -14.44
CA THR A 120 19.31 -7.05 -14.37
C THR A 120 20.33 -6.15 -13.69
N THR A 121 20.91 -6.61 -12.59
CA THR A 121 21.80 -5.81 -11.74
C THR A 121 23.23 -6.35 -11.77
N ASP A 122 24.19 -5.50 -11.42
CA ASP A 122 25.61 -5.85 -11.30
C ASP A 122 25.90 -6.82 -10.15
N VAL A 123 24.99 -6.92 -9.17
CA VAL A 123 25.05 -7.86 -8.04
C VAL A 123 24.49 -9.25 -8.35
N GLY A 124 24.16 -9.54 -9.61
CA GLY A 124 23.86 -10.90 -10.09
C GLY A 124 22.38 -11.26 -10.20
N LEU A 125 21.47 -10.30 -10.05
CA LEU A 125 20.07 -10.51 -10.48
C LEU A 125 20.01 -10.44 -12.00
N VAL A 126 19.44 -11.47 -12.64
CA VAL A 126 19.34 -11.55 -14.10
C VAL A 126 17.88 -11.71 -14.48
N ARG A 127 17.36 -10.74 -15.25
CA ARG A 127 15.95 -10.66 -15.67
C ARG A 127 14.98 -10.89 -14.50
N TYR A 128 15.31 -10.31 -13.35
CA TYR A 128 14.53 -10.44 -12.13
C TYR A 128 13.26 -9.58 -12.23
N ARG A 129 12.11 -10.22 -12.04
CA ARG A 129 10.81 -9.55 -12.01
C ARG A 129 10.63 -8.85 -10.67
N MET A 130 10.61 -7.52 -10.68
CA MET A 130 10.47 -6.72 -9.46
C MET A 130 9.08 -6.87 -8.85
N GLY A 131 8.07 -7.22 -9.65
CA GLY A 131 6.65 -7.17 -9.28
C GLY A 131 6.10 -5.74 -9.18
N ASP A 132 6.93 -4.70 -9.27
CA ASP A 132 6.47 -3.32 -9.30
C ASP A 132 5.91 -2.99 -10.69
N VAL A 133 4.66 -2.55 -10.74
CA VAL A 133 4.03 -2.02 -11.95
C VAL A 133 4.18 -0.51 -11.96
N ILE A 134 4.79 -0.01 -13.03
CA ILE A 134 5.09 1.39 -13.26
C ILE A 134 4.23 1.91 -14.41
N ILE A 135 3.94 3.20 -14.39
CA ILE A 135 3.32 3.92 -15.50
C ILE A 135 4.43 4.70 -16.18
N CYS A 136 4.62 4.55 -17.49
CA CYS A 136 5.38 5.53 -18.25
C CYS A 136 4.52 6.79 -18.37
N THR A 137 4.88 7.87 -17.71
CA THR A 137 4.04 9.08 -17.69
C THR A 137 4.25 9.90 -18.95
N ARG A 138 5.52 10.08 -19.34
CA ARG A 138 5.98 10.84 -20.50
C ARG A 138 7.47 10.61 -20.73
N PHE A 139 8.02 11.21 -21.78
CA PHE A 139 9.46 11.30 -22.00
C PHE A 139 9.97 12.69 -21.63
N LEU A 140 11.22 12.76 -21.17
CA LEU A 140 11.91 14.03 -20.95
C LEU A 140 12.00 14.81 -22.27
N CYS A 141 11.66 16.09 -22.23
CA CYS A 141 11.70 16.97 -23.38
C CYS A 141 12.32 18.34 -23.02
N ARG A 142 12.67 19.15 -24.03
CA ARG A 142 13.28 20.49 -23.81
C ARG A 142 12.36 21.49 -23.15
N ALA A 143 11.05 21.28 -23.20
CA ALA A 143 10.08 22.13 -22.51
C ALA A 143 10.03 21.86 -21.00
N ASP A 144 10.68 20.79 -20.54
CA ASP A 144 10.77 20.48 -19.12
C ASP A 144 11.87 21.30 -18.43
N ASP A 145 11.53 21.99 -17.35
CA ASP A 145 12.49 22.70 -16.48
C ASP A 145 13.24 21.74 -15.51
N LEU A 146 13.34 20.45 -15.84
CA LEU A 146 13.88 19.41 -14.97
C LEU A 146 15.40 19.30 -15.04
N VAL A 147 15.94 19.30 -16.27
CA VAL A 147 17.37 19.16 -16.56
C VAL A 147 17.70 20.01 -17.77
N ALA A 148 18.78 20.79 -17.69
CA ALA A 148 19.27 21.54 -18.84
C ALA A 148 19.76 20.56 -19.93
N LEU A 149 19.05 20.53 -21.06
CA LEU A 149 19.43 19.73 -22.22
C LEU A 149 20.34 20.56 -23.15
N PRO A 150 21.38 19.96 -23.76
CA PRO A 150 22.31 20.68 -24.64
C PRO A 150 21.59 21.41 -25.77
N GLU A 151 21.86 22.70 -26.00
CA GLU A 151 21.14 23.53 -27.00
C GLU A 151 21.32 23.04 -28.45
N GLU A 152 22.47 22.45 -28.75
CA GLU A 152 22.83 21.86 -30.04
C GLU A 152 21.92 20.68 -30.42
N PRO A 153 21.76 20.34 -31.72
CA PRO A 153 20.88 19.27 -32.19
C PRO A 153 21.50 17.89 -31.93
N VAL A 154 21.72 17.57 -30.66
CA VAL A 154 21.95 16.20 -30.21
C VAL A 154 20.57 15.58 -30.02
N GLU A 155 20.36 14.40 -30.62
CA GLU A 155 19.15 13.61 -30.40
C GLU A 155 18.97 13.41 -28.89
N ILE A 156 17.86 13.90 -28.33
CA ILE A 156 17.59 13.77 -26.91
C ILE A 156 17.34 12.29 -26.65
N PRO A 157 18.09 11.64 -25.74
CA PRO A 157 17.82 10.26 -25.41
C PRO A 157 16.38 10.15 -24.91
N ARG A 158 15.64 9.13 -25.40
CA ARG A 158 14.28 8.84 -24.93
C ARG A 158 14.34 8.34 -23.49
N VAL A 159 14.41 9.28 -22.55
CA VAL A 159 14.43 9.02 -21.11
C VAL A 159 12.98 9.08 -20.60
N PRO A 160 12.37 7.95 -20.23
CA PRO A 160 11.04 7.95 -19.68
C PRO A 160 11.04 8.49 -18.25
N LEU A 161 10.02 9.27 -17.94
CA LEU A 161 9.58 9.51 -16.58
C LEU A 161 8.55 8.46 -16.21
N ILE A 162 8.63 7.97 -14.98
CA ILE A 162 7.78 6.89 -14.50
C ILE A 162 7.16 7.23 -13.14
N SER A 163 5.98 6.67 -12.88
CA SER A 163 5.36 6.68 -11.55
C SER A 163 5.02 5.26 -11.12
N LEU A 164 5.07 4.97 -9.83
CA LEU A 164 4.67 3.67 -9.28
C LEU A 164 3.14 3.56 -9.27
N ALA A 165 2.60 2.50 -9.87
CA ALA A 165 1.17 2.19 -9.86
C ALA A 165 0.83 1.30 -8.65
N TYR A 166 1.29 0.05 -8.68
CA TYR A 166 1.04 -0.96 -7.64
C TYR A 166 2.11 -2.05 -7.71
N ARG A 167 2.08 -2.99 -6.76
CA ARG A 167 2.93 -4.19 -6.80
C ARG A 167 2.08 -5.43 -7.02
N VAL A 168 2.44 -6.25 -8.00
CA VAL A 168 1.75 -7.50 -8.36
C VAL A 168 1.63 -8.40 -7.14
N GLY A 169 0.41 -8.90 -6.89
CA GLY A 169 0.12 -9.84 -5.81
C GLY A 169 -0.04 -9.20 -4.43
N THR A 170 0.16 -7.89 -4.27
CA THR A 170 -0.13 -7.21 -3.00
C THR A 170 -1.64 -6.97 -2.86
N LEU A 171 -2.22 -7.41 -1.75
CA LEU A 171 -3.61 -7.16 -1.39
C LEU A 171 -3.71 -6.04 -0.33
N LEU A 172 -2.84 -6.09 0.68
CA LEU A 172 -2.85 -5.20 1.85
C LEU A 172 -1.45 -4.63 2.09
N ASP A 173 -1.36 -3.29 2.18
CA ASP A 173 -0.15 -2.50 2.47
C ASP A 173 -0.53 -1.14 3.09
N ILE A 174 -0.20 -0.94 4.38
CA ILE A 174 -0.47 0.28 5.16
C ILE A 174 0.84 0.85 5.71
N PHE A 175 1.81 0.01 6.04
CA PHE A 175 3.10 0.36 6.66
C PHE A 175 4.32 -0.08 5.83
N GLY A 176 4.11 -0.65 4.63
CA GLY A 176 5.17 -1.22 3.79
C GLY A 176 5.26 -2.75 3.85
N GLU A 177 4.40 -3.39 4.63
CA GLU A 177 4.16 -4.82 4.56
C GLU A 177 3.52 -5.20 3.22
N LYS A 178 3.85 -6.40 2.72
CA LYS A 178 3.35 -6.91 1.46
C LYS A 178 2.52 -8.15 1.72
N THR A 179 1.28 -7.93 2.15
CA THR A 179 0.35 -9.01 2.46
C THR A 179 -0.46 -9.35 1.22
N ASN A 180 -0.37 -10.59 0.77
CA ASN A 180 -1.12 -11.11 -0.38
C ASN A 180 -2.38 -11.86 0.06
N GLU A 181 -3.23 -12.23 -0.89
CA GLU A 181 -4.46 -13.00 -0.64
C GLU A 181 -4.18 -14.33 0.07
N GLN A 182 -3.11 -15.03 -0.30
CA GLN A 182 -2.75 -16.31 0.30
C GLN A 182 -2.40 -16.18 1.79
N HIS A 183 -1.74 -15.09 2.21
CA HIS A 183 -1.48 -14.82 3.62
C HIS A 183 -2.78 -14.67 4.41
N VAL A 184 -3.74 -13.90 3.87
CA VAL A 184 -5.05 -13.69 4.50
C VAL A 184 -5.84 -15.00 4.56
N MET A 185 -5.91 -15.73 3.46
CA MET A 185 -6.59 -17.02 3.38
C MET A 185 -6.00 -18.05 4.36
N ASN A 186 -4.67 -18.17 4.42
CA ASN A 186 -4.02 -19.09 5.34
C ASN A 186 -4.28 -18.72 6.80
N ALA A 187 -4.26 -17.42 7.14
CA ALA A 187 -4.57 -16.97 8.49
C ALA A 187 -6.00 -17.33 8.89
N ILE A 188 -6.98 -17.02 8.03
CA ILE A 188 -8.40 -17.36 8.26
C ILE A 188 -8.58 -18.88 8.42
N GLN A 189 -7.98 -19.68 7.55
CA GLN A 189 -8.06 -21.15 7.62
C GLN A 189 -7.47 -21.70 8.92
N GLN A 190 -6.35 -21.15 9.38
CA GLN A 190 -5.75 -21.54 10.66
C GLN A 190 -6.64 -21.17 11.85
N THR A 191 -7.23 -19.97 11.84
CA THR A 191 -8.19 -19.54 12.87
C THR A 191 -9.43 -20.44 12.89
N ILE A 192 -10.02 -20.73 11.74
CA ILE A 192 -11.20 -21.62 11.64
C ILE A 192 -10.87 -23.02 12.14
N ARG A 193 -9.66 -23.54 11.84
CA ARG A 193 -9.22 -24.82 12.37
C ARG A 193 -9.17 -24.81 13.91
N GLN A 194 -8.64 -23.75 14.51
CA GLN A 194 -8.61 -23.59 15.97
C GLN A 194 -10.02 -23.58 16.57
N TRP A 195 -10.96 -22.87 15.95
CA TRP A 195 -12.36 -22.88 16.37
C TRP A 195 -13.01 -24.26 16.28
N ARG A 196 -12.76 -25.01 15.22
CA ARG A 196 -13.27 -26.39 15.09
C ARG A 196 -12.69 -27.30 16.17
N GLU A 197 -11.41 -27.16 16.51
CA GLU A 197 -10.78 -27.88 17.62
C GLU A 197 -11.39 -27.53 19.00
N GLN A 198 -11.94 -26.31 19.14
CA GLN A 198 -12.69 -25.86 20.32
C GLN A 198 -14.19 -26.23 20.28
N GLY A 199 -14.63 -26.97 19.25
CA GLY A 199 -16.02 -27.43 19.12
C GLY A 199 -16.97 -26.40 18.49
N ILE A 200 -16.45 -25.41 17.77
CA ILE A 200 -17.25 -24.44 17.00
C ILE A 200 -17.25 -24.87 15.51
N PRO A 201 -18.35 -25.46 14.99
CA PRO A 201 -18.38 -26.11 13.68
C PRO A 201 -18.69 -25.11 12.56
N VAL A 202 -17.72 -24.23 12.27
CA VAL A 202 -17.79 -23.24 11.20
C VAL A 202 -16.80 -23.55 10.08
N ASP A 203 -17.14 -23.10 8.89
CA ASP A 203 -16.30 -23.14 7.70
C ASP A 203 -16.23 -21.77 7.02
N PHE A 204 -15.22 -21.60 6.16
CA PHE A 204 -14.98 -20.36 5.43
C PHE A 204 -15.83 -20.30 4.15
N CYS A 205 -16.45 -19.15 3.87
CA CYS A 205 -17.11 -18.89 2.60
C CYS A 205 -16.29 -17.91 1.75
N GLU A 206 -16.25 -16.65 2.18
CA GLU A 206 -15.65 -15.56 1.42
C GLU A 206 -15.14 -14.48 2.37
N PHE A 207 -14.25 -13.63 1.88
CA PHE A 207 -13.76 -12.48 2.62
C PHE A 207 -13.66 -11.24 1.73
N ALA A 208 -13.76 -10.07 2.36
CA ALA A 208 -13.42 -8.80 1.75
C ALA A 208 -12.53 -8.03 2.71
N SER A 209 -11.68 -7.13 2.20
CA SER A 209 -10.76 -6.37 3.05
C SER A 209 -10.63 -4.92 2.61
N TYR A 210 -10.41 -4.02 3.57
CA TYR A 210 -10.25 -2.59 3.33
C TYR A 210 -9.28 -1.96 4.35
N PRO A 211 -8.36 -1.06 3.93
CA PRO A 211 -7.52 -0.31 4.85
C PRO A 211 -8.28 0.88 5.48
N ARG A 212 -8.41 0.86 6.81
CA ARG A 212 -9.07 1.89 7.59
C ARG A 212 -8.08 2.93 8.12
N LEU A 213 -8.17 4.15 7.60
CA LEU A 213 -7.22 5.25 7.85
C LEU A 213 -7.74 6.34 8.78
N ASP A 214 -9.04 6.37 9.08
CA ASP A 214 -9.67 7.34 10.00
C ASP A 214 -9.32 7.09 11.48
N VAL A 215 -8.49 6.09 11.76
CA VAL A 215 -8.03 5.70 13.09
C VAL A 215 -6.50 5.67 13.13
N PHE A 216 -5.93 6.00 14.28
CA PHE A 216 -4.49 5.88 14.53
C PHE A 216 -4.21 4.95 15.71
N PRO A 217 -3.34 3.93 15.55
CA PRO A 217 -2.67 3.53 14.30
C PRO A 217 -3.69 3.06 13.25
N ALA A 218 -3.35 3.22 11.96
CA ALA A 218 -4.16 2.73 10.84
C ALA A 218 -4.29 1.21 10.91
N LYS A 219 -5.41 0.66 10.42
CA LYS A 219 -5.75 -0.76 10.59
C LYS A 219 -6.33 -1.37 9.32
N TYR A 220 -6.30 -2.69 9.24
CA TYR A 220 -7.11 -3.43 8.29
C TYR A 220 -8.47 -3.79 8.86
N VAL A 221 -9.50 -3.70 8.02
CA VAL A 221 -10.81 -4.31 8.26
C VAL A 221 -10.94 -5.49 7.31
N ILE A 222 -11.18 -6.67 7.87
CA ILE A 222 -11.46 -7.90 7.12
C ILE A 222 -12.89 -8.33 7.45
N PHE A 223 -13.74 -8.36 6.44
CA PHE A 223 -15.07 -8.92 6.49
C PHE A 223 -14.98 -10.42 6.20
N LEU A 224 -15.61 -11.23 7.04
CA LEU A 224 -15.57 -12.68 6.95
C LEU A 224 -16.98 -13.24 6.85
N GLU A 225 -17.24 -14.02 5.81
CA GLU A 225 -18.43 -14.83 5.66
C GLU A 225 -18.14 -16.26 6.11
N LEU A 226 -18.93 -16.76 7.06
CA LEU A 226 -18.76 -18.09 7.67
C LEU A 226 -20.03 -18.91 7.50
N ILE A 227 -19.87 -20.21 7.30
CA ILE A 227 -20.98 -21.17 7.13
C ILE A 227 -20.91 -22.22 8.23
N ALA A 228 -22.05 -22.60 8.82
CA ALA A 228 -22.12 -23.72 9.76
C ALA A 228 -22.11 -25.04 8.99
N ASP A 229 -21.53 -26.06 9.61
CA ASP A 229 -21.78 -27.43 9.18
C ASP A 229 -23.30 -27.73 9.09
N GLN A 230 -23.68 -28.54 8.12
CA GLN A 230 -25.09 -28.82 7.81
C GLN A 230 -25.86 -29.28 9.06
N GLY A 231 -26.89 -28.52 9.43
CA GLY A 231 -27.77 -28.82 10.57
C GLY A 231 -27.30 -28.25 11.92
N HIS A 232 -26.14 -27.63 12.00
CA HIS A 232 -25.70 -26.88 13.19
C HIS A 232 -26.17 -25.42 13.12
N LYS A 233 -26.74 -24.93 14.22
CA LYS A 233 -26.90 -23.49 14.45
C LYS A 233 -25.87 -23.08 15.49
N ILE A 234 -25.09 -22.05 15.18
CA ILE A 234 -24.23 -21.41 16.19
C ILE A 234 -25.13 -20.90 17.30
N ASP A 235 -24.87 -21.33 18.54
CA ASP A 235 -25.59 -20.82 19.70
C ASP A 235 -25.05 -19.45 20.15
N THR A 236 -25.77 -18.77 21.04
CA THR A 236 -25.40 -17.42 21.50
C THR A 236 -24.05 -17.38 22.20
N GLN A 237 -23.63 -18.45 22.89
CA GLN A 237 -22.33 -18.51 23.55
C GLN A 237 -21.19 -18.65 22.53
N GLN A 238 -21.33 -19.57 21.58
CA GLN A 238 -20.38 -19.76 20.49
C GLN A 238 -20.23 -18.49 19.66
N PHE A 239 -21.33 -17.82 19.35
CA PHE A 239 -21.31 -16.54 18.64
C PHE A 239 -20.55 -15.46 19.43
N GLN A 240 -20.76 -15.39 20.75
CA GLN A 240 -20.07 -14.41 21.58
C GLN A 240 -18.57 -14.70 21.69
N VAL A 241 -18.17 -15.97 21.71
CA VAL A 241 -16.75 -16.37 21.64
C VAL A 241 -16.15 -15.91 20.32
N LEU A 242 -16.74 -16.30 19.18
CA LEU A 242 -16.29 -15.90 17.85
C LEU A 242 -16.12 -14.38 17.74
N LYS A 243 -17.15 -13.63 18.15
CA LYS A 243 -17.13 -12.17 18.12
C LYS A 243 -15.99 -11.57 18.95
N ASN A 244 -15.64 -12.19 20.08
CA ASN A 244 -14.64 -11.65 21.00
C ASN A 244 -13.21 -12.06 20.66
N THR A 245 -13.01 -13.16 19.94
CA THR A 245 -11.66 -13.73 19.70
C THR A 245 -11.18 -13.59 18.26
N ILE A 246 -12.08 -13.42 17.29
CA ILE A 246 -11.77 -13.39 15.85
C ILE A 246 -10.65 -12.42 15.49
N ASP A 247 -10.66 -11.23 16.06
CA ASP A 247 -9.64 -10.21 15.84
C ASP A 247 -8.26 -10.71 16.22
N ALA A 248 -8.11 -11.10 17.49
CA ALA A 248 -6.84 -11.49 18.07
C ALA A 248 -6.30 -12.76 17.42
N GLU A 249 -7.17 -13.72 17.11
CA GLU A 249 -6.77 -14.99 16.52
C GLU A 249 -6.37 -14.82 15.04
N VAL A 250 -7.14 -14.09 14.23
CA VAL A 250 -6.77 -13.83 12.82
C VAL A 250 -5.51 -12.97 12.75
N GLU A 251 -5.38 -11.96 13.61
CA GLU A 251 -4.18 -11.14 13.71
C GLU A 251 -2.95 -11.96 14.07
N GLU A 252 -3.06 -12.84 15.07
CA GLU A 252 -1.96 -13.71 15.50
C GLU A 252 -1.48 -14.60 14.34
N GLN A 253 -2.40 -15.19 13.57
CA GLN A 253 -2.02 -16.02 12.42
C GLN A 253 -1.41 -15.18 11.28
N LEU A 254 -1.96 -13.98 11.00
CA LEU A 254 -1.39 -13.07 10.01
C LEU A 254 0.05 -12.67 10.39
N CYS A 255 0.29 -12.32 11.64
CA CYS A 255 1.62 -11.96 12.16
C CYS A 255 2.64 -13.10 12.02
N LYS A 256 2.22 -14.36 12.07
CA LYS A 256 3.12 -15.50 11.87
C LYS A 256 3.52 -15.67 10.40
N LEU A 257 2.65 -15.26 9.47
CA LEU A 257 2.84 -15.41 8.03
C LEU A 257 3.61 -14.23 7.42
N THR A 258 3.45 -13.04 7.99
CA THR A 258 4.21 -11.86 7.60
C THR A 258 5.47 -11.73 8.46
N ILE A 259 6.64 -11.54 7.85
CA ILE A 259 7.94 -11.38 8.57
C ILE A 259 7.92 -10.14 9.51
N SER A 260 6.93 -9.26 9.39
CA SER A 260 6.65 -8.14 10.28
C SER A 260 5.74 -8.54 11.45
N GLN A 261 6.16 -8.25 12.68
CA GLN A 261 5.30 -8.26 13.87
C GLN A 261 4.21 -7.18 13.72
N LEU A 262 3.06 -7.53 13.14
CA LEU A 262 1.92 -6.62 12.92
C LEU A 262 1.01 -6.58 14.17
N ASN A 263 1.40 -5.89 15.23
CA ASN A 263 0.54 -5.70 16.43
C ASN A 263 -0.62 -4.68 16.23
N TYR A 264 -1.26 -4.63 15.05
CA TYR A 264 -2.13 -3.51 14.68
C TYR A 264 -3.44 -3.85 13.94
N ILE A 265 -3.86 -5.11 13.89
CA ILE A 265 -5.16 -5.50 13.33
C ILE A 265 -6.21 -5.37 14.44
N SER A 266 -7.32 -4.69 14.17
CA SER A 266 -8.49 -4.76 15.05
C SER A 266 -9.71 -4.65 14.17
N LEU A 267 -10.59 -5.65 14.23
CA LEU A 267 -11.88 -5.59 13.59
C LEU A 267 -12.82 -4.86 14.58
N TYR A 268 -13.65 -3.95 14.09
CA TYR A 268 -14.48 -3.17 15.00
C TYR A 268 -15.87 -3.80 15.17
N ASP A 269 -16.28 -3.87 16.44
CA ASP A 269 -17.65 -4.06 16.90
C ASP A 269 -18.50 -2.84 16.51
N LEU A 270 -19.49 -3.03 15.64
CA LEU A 270 -20.53 -2.04 15.36
C LEU A 270 -21.65 -2.16 16.40
N SER A 271 -21.39 -1.68 17.62
CA SER A 271 -22.41 -1.48 18.66
C SER A 271 -23.29 -0.25 18.33
N SER A 272 -24.08 -0.39 17.27
CA SER A 272 -25.33 0.31 16.92
C SER A 272 -25.84 -0.07 15.52
N GLY A 273 -25.22 -1.06 14.87
CA GLY A 273 -25.69 -1.61 13.59
C GLY A 273 -24.78 -2.72 13.10
N SER A 274 -25.08 -3.96 13.52
CA SER A 274 -24.68 -5.23 12.89
C SER A 274 -23.21 -5.37 12.45
N LEU A 275 -22.41 -6.09 13.25
CA LEU A 275 -21.32 -6.90 12.71
C LEU A 275 -21.96 -7.96 11.81
N LEU A 276 -21.84 -7.84 10.49
CA LEU A 276 -22.46 -8.76 9.54
C LEU A 276 -21.56 -10.01 9.40
N LEU A 277 -21.71 -10.93 10.35
CA LEU A 277 -21.33 -12.33 10.17
C LEU A 277 -22.40 -12.92 9.24
N VAL A 278 -22.15 -12.88 7.93
CA VAL A 278 -23.13 -13.33 6.95
C VAL A 278 -23.15 -14.85 6.94
N TYR A 279 -24.35 -15.42 7.04
CA TYR A 279 -24.65 -16.81 6.71
C TYR A 279 -25.46 -16.77 5.44
N VAL A 280 -25.04 -17.44 4.36
CA VAL A 280 -25.88 -17.57 3.17
C VAL A 280 -26.32 -19.02 2.95
N ASN A 281 -27.57 -19.28 3.34
CA ASN A 281 -28.44 -20.13 2.56
C ASN A 281 -29.36 -19.21 1.76
N SER A 282 -29.07 -19.06 0.46
CA SER A 282 -29.83 -18.33 -0.58
C SER A 282 -29.75 -16.78 -0.55
N PHE A 283 -28.89 -16.23 -1.43
CA PHE A 283 -28.74 -14.85 -1.95
C PHE A 283 -29.37 -13.65 -1.19
N TYR A 284 -28.57 -12.61 -0.86
CA TYR A 284 -28.68 -11.22 -1.36
C TYR A 284 -27.52 -10.34 -0.81
N PHE A 285 -26.91 -9.54 -1.72
CA PHE A 285 -26.01 -8.40 -1.47
C PHE A 285 -26.76 -7.18 -0.89
N ILE A 286 -26.03 -6.19 -0.33
CA ILE A 286 -26.20 -4.70 -0.48
C ILE A 286 -25.32 -3.97 0.58
N LEU A 287 -24.34 -3.13 0.18
CA LEU A 287 -24.33 -1.63 0.19
C LEU A 287 -24.81 -0.97 1.50
N TYR A 288 -24.18 0.09 2.01
CA TYR A 288 -24.62 1.47 1.74
C TYR A 288 -23.64 2.57 2.20
N LEU A 289 -23.76 3.68 1.47
CA LEU A 289 -23.38 5.06 1.79
C LEU A 289 -23.75 5.50 3.21
N LEU A 290 -22.84 6.25 3.82
CA LEU A 290 -23.12 7.52 4.50
C LEU A 290 -22.11 8.57 4.03
#